data_AF-A0A667WGA6-F1
#
_entry.id   AF-A0A667WGA6-F1
#
_cell.length_a   1.000
_cell.length_b   1.000
_cell.length_c   1.000
_cell.angle_alpha   90.00
_cell.angle_beta   90.00
_cell.angle_gamma   90.00
#
_symmetry.space_group_name_H-M   'P 1'
#
loop_
_entity.id
_entity.type
_entity.pdbx_description
1 polymer ?
#
loop_
_entity_poly.entity_id
_entity_poly.type
_entity_poly.pdbx_seq_one_letter_code
_entity_poly.pdbx_strand_id
1 'polypeptide(L)'
;MSESPDLEFEYADTDKWAAELSELYSYTEGPEFALNRKCFDEEFRTHVSDKKWTELDAEQHRAHAMRLLDSLEVIAREKRLKVARAILYMAQGTFAECSSEAEVQHWMRYNIFLLLDVGTFSALVELLNMEIDNSAACSSAVRKPAISLADSTDLRVLLNIMYLMVETIQQDDPADRPEWRAIRETFKTELGSPLYNNEPISVMLFGMVTKFCSGHAPHFPMKKVLLLLWKSILFTLGGFEQLQSIKVRKREELGLPPLPEDSIRVIRSMRAASPPASASDLIEQQQKRARREHKALIKQDNLDAFNEKDPYKADDTREDEDDNDDNDNSIEAESFPLERDEVMPPPIPHPPSERVSFPKGLPWAPKVREKDIENFLESSRSKFIGYTLGNDTDTVVGLPRPIHESIKTLKQHKYVSIAEIQISKEEEFQKTPLSGGEEEVEMCATELLYQGILPSLPQYMIALLKILLAAAPTSKAKTDSINILADVLPEEMPTTVLQSMKLGVDVNRHKEIIVKAISAILLLLLKHFKLNHIYQFEYMAQHLVFANCIPLILKFFNQNIMSYITAKNSISVLDFPYCVVHELPELTAETLGLRLLKQPEFS
;
A
#
# COMPACT_ATOMS: atom_id res chain seq x y z
N MET A 1 4.20 -6.60 32.09
CA MET A 1 3.39 -6.06 30.99
C MET A 1 4.36 -5.39 30.04
N SER A 2 4.37 -5.79 28.77
CA SER A 2 5.17 -5.11 27.75
C SER A 2 4.44 -3.82 27.39
N GLU A 3 4.91 -2.67 27.86
CA GLU A 3 4.47 -1.36 27.35
C GLU A 3 4.98 -1.21 25.91
N SER A 4 4.34 -1.89 24.96
CA SER A 4 4.43 -1.49 23.56
C SER A 4 3.50 -0.28 23.41
N PRO A 5 3.99 0.89 22.95
CA PRO A 5 3.13 2.03 22.69
C PRO A 5 2.01 1.62 21.72
N ASP A 6 0.78 2.04 22.00
CA ASP A 6 -0.33 1.85 21.07
C ASP A 6 0.02 2.62 19.77
N LEU A 7 0.14 1.89 18.67
CA LEU A 7 0.36 2.50 17.35
C LEU A 7 -0.95 3.07 16.86
N GLU A 8 -1.02 4.39 16.69
CA GLU A 8 -2.12 5.05 16.00
C GLU A 8 -1.91 4.92 14.49
N PHE A 9 -2.90 4.40 13.79
CA PHE A 9 -2.83 4.17 12.36
C PHE A 9 -4.21 4.27 11.73
N GLU A 10 -4.27 4.97 10.60
CA GLU A 10 -5.48 5.18 9.84
C GLU A 10 -5.50 4.25 8.62
N TYR A 11 -6.55 3.43 8.51
CA TYR A 11 -6.75 2.61 7.32
C TYR A 11 -7.44 3.43 6.23
N ALA A 12 -6.67 4.23 5.50
CA ALA A 12 -7.13 5.00 4.36
C ALA A 12 -6.42 4.56 3.06
N ASP A 13 -7.05 4.82 1.92
CA ASP A 13 -6.46 4.58 0.60
C ASP A 13 -5.36 5.59 0.24
N THR A 14 -5.39 6.77 0.86
CA THR A 14 -4.43 7.86 0.69
C THR A 14 -4.08 8.48 2.04
N ASP A 15 -2.89 9.05 2.14
CA ASP A 15 -2.45 9.83 3.30
C ASP A 15 -2.96 11.28 3.20
N LYS A 16 -2.59 12.12 4.16
CA LYS A 16 -2.82 13.56 4.15
C LYS A 16 -2.11 14.20 2.96
N TRP A 17 -2.71 15.26 2.41
CA TRP A 17 -2.21 15.99 1.24
C TRP A 17 -0.70 16.33 1.30
N ALA A 18 -0.22 16.88 2.42
CA ALA A 18 1.19 17.23 2.58
C ALA A 18 2.13 16.01 2.61
N ALA A 19 1.66 14.87 3.15
CA ALA A 19 2.44 13.63 3.18
C ALA A 19 2.57 13.02 1.78
N GLU A 20 1.49 12.99 1.00
CA GLU A 20 1.50 12.52 -0.40
C GLU A 20 2.47 13.35 -1.27
N LEU A 21 2.39 14.68 -1.14
CA LEU A 21 3.29 15.58 -1.84
C LEU A 21 4.74 15.46 -1.40
N SER A 22 4.96 15.26 -0.09
CA SER A 22 6.29 14.99 0.44
C SER A 22 6.87 13.76 -0.27
N GLU A 23 6.15 12.64 -0.32
CA GLU A 23 6.64 11.36 -0.88
C GLU A 23 7.12 11.48 -2.34
N LEU A 24 6.48 12.36 -3.13
CA LEU A 24 6.85 12.62 -4.52
C LEU A 24 8.30 13.09 -4.68
N TYR A 25 8.74 14.03 -3.85
CA TYR A 25 10.05 14.68 -3.98
C TYR A 25 11.12 14.03 -3.10
N SER A 26 12.31 13.85 -3.68
CA SER A 26 13.52 13.54 -2.92
C SER A 26 14.15 14.83 -2.39
N TYR A 27 14.86 14.78 -1.28
CA TYR A 27 15.50 15.98 -0.71
C TYR A 27 16.67 16.52 -1.53
N THR A 28 17.15 15.75 -2.50
CA THR A 28 18.11 16.17 -3.52
C THR A 28 17.48 17.01 -4.64
N GLU A 29 16.16 16.97 -4.81
CA GLU A 29 15.43 17.77 -5.80
C GLU A 29 15.16 19.21 -5.33
N GLY A 30 15.46 19.55 -4.06
CA GLY A 30 15.19 20.87 -3.48
C GLY A 30 15.61 22.08 -4.35
N PRO A 31 16.83 22.11 -4.92
CA PRO A 31 17.25 23.19 -5.82
C PRO A 31 16.39 23.33 -7.09
N GLU A 32 15.72 22.27 -7.52
CA GLU A 32 14.87 22.27 -8.72
C GLU A 32 13.61 23.13 -8.53
N PHE A 33 13.10 23.30 -7.31
CA PHE A 33 11.94 24.17 -7.05
C PHE A 33 12.19 25.62 -7.48
N ALA A 34 13.37 26.16 -7.14
CA ALA A 34 13.77 27.50 -7.55
C ALA A 34 13.98 27.60 -9.07
N LEU A 35 14.49 26.54 -9.69
CA LEU A 35 14.66 26.47 -11.14
C LEU A 35 13.31 26.45 -11.88
N ASN A 36 12.34 25.68 -11.38
CA ASN A 36 10.99 25.63 -11.95
C ASN A 36 10.33 27.00 -11.92
N ARG A 37 10.39 27.68 -10.76
CA ARG A 37 9.94 29.06 -10.61
C ARG A 37 10.61 29.99 -11.61
N LYS A 38 11.94 29.92 -11.74
CA LYS A 38 12.68 30.77 -12.68
C LYS A 38 12.20 30.58 -14.12
N CYS A 39 11.98 29.34 -14.55
CA CYS A 39 11.46 29.05 -15.89
C CYS A 39 10.06 29.64 -16.10
N PHE A 40 9.19 29.55 -15.09
CA PHE A 40 7.87 30.19 -15.15
C PHE A 40 7.97 31.71 -15.23
N ASP A 41 8.77 32.34 -14.35
CA ASP A 41 8.91 33.80 -14.30
C ASP A 41 9.46 34.37 -15.63
N GLU A 42 10.39 33.67 -16.30
CA GLU A 42 10.92 34.05 -17.62
C GLU A 42 9.82 34.09 -18.69
N GLU A 43 8.97 33.06 -18.75
CA GLU A 43 7.90 32.96 -19.75
C GLU A 43 6.72 33.88 -19.43
N PHE A 44 6.38 33.99 -18.14
CA PHE A 44 5.29 34.81 -17.64
C PHE A 44 5.55 36.30 -17.86
N ARG A 45 6.75 36.78 -17.52
CA ARG A 45 7.14 38.20 -17.66
C ARG A 45 7.25 38.68 -19.11
N THR A 46 7.39 37.75 -20.06
CA THR A 46 7.37 38.09 -21.49
C THR A 46 6.02 38.63 -21.93
N HIS A 47 4.95 38.29 -21.21
CA HIS A 47 3.57 38.61 -21.58
C HIS A 47 2.81 39.42 -20.53
N VAL A 48 3.23 39.34 -19.27
CA VAL A 48 2.62 40.03 -18.13
C VAL A 48 3.75 40.66 -17.30
N SER A 49 3.93 41.97 -17.40
CA SER A 49 5.05 42.68 -16.75
C SER A 49 4.78 43.07 -15.29
N ASP A 50 3.53 43.43 -14.96
CA ASP A 50 3.23 44.22 -13.74
C ASP A 50 2.19 43.59 -12.81
N LYS A 51 1.82 42.32 -13.03
CA LYS A 51 0.86 41.59 -12.19
C LYS A 51 1.43 40.27 -11.72
N LYS A 52 0.97 39.79 -10.56
CA LYS A 52 1.23 38.45 -10.06
C LYS A 52 0.27 37.42 -10.68
N TRP A 53 0.61 36.12 -10.62
CA TRP A 53 -0.30 35.05 -11.06
C TRP A 53 -1.63 35.15 -10.32
N THR A 54 -1.58 35.29 -9.00
CA THR A 54 -2.75 35.41 -8.12
C THR A 54 -3.66 36.62 -8.36
N GLU A 55 -3.22 37.61 -9.15
CA GLU A 55 -3.93 38.85 -9.46
C GLU A 55 -4.60 38.85 -10.86
N LEU A 56 -4.41 37.78 -11.63
CA LEU A 56 -4.99 37.65 -12.97
C LEU A 56 -6.44 37.18 -12.92
N ASP A 57 -7.19 37.52 -13.98
CA ASP A 57 -8.52 36.96 -14.18
C ASP A 57 -8.46 35.56 -14.83
N ALA A 58 -9.60 34.87 -14.87
CA ALA A 58 -9.68 33.51 -15.40
C ALA A 58 -9.34 33.42 -16.90
N GLU A 59 -9.61 34.46 -17.69
CA GLU A 59 -9.28 34.49 -19.12
C GLU A 59 -7.76 34.62 -19.33
N GLN A 60 -7.11 35.44 -18.53
CA GLN A 60 -5.66 35.62 -18.51
C GLN A 60 -4.94 34.35 -18.03
N HIS A 61 -5.47 33.66 -17.02
CA HIS A 61 -4.97 32.35 -16.60
C HIS A 61 -5.04 31.34 -17.75
N ARG A 62 -6.21 31.21 -18.38
CA ARG A 62 -6.41 30.31 -19.53
C ARG A 62 -5.47 30.64 -20.69
N ALA A 63 -5.35 31.92 -21.04
CA ALA A 63 -4.47 32.36 -22.12
C ALA A 63 -2.98 32.07 -21.82
N HIS A 64 -2.54 32.16 -20.56
CA HIS A 64 -1.18 31.76 -20.20
C HIS A 64 -0.99 30.23 -20.26
N ALA A 65 -1.93 29.44 -19.74
CA ALA A 65 -1.87 27.98 -19.80
C ALA A 65 -1.87 27.45 -21.24
N MET A 66 -2.69 28.02 -22.13
CA MET A 66 -2.68 27.68 -23.57
C MET A 66 -1.34 28.00 -24.23
N ARG A 67 -0.74 29.15 -23.93
CA ARG A 67 0.60 29.49 -24.46
C ARG A 67 1.68 28.53 -23.97
N LEU A 68 1.64 28.11 -22.70
CA LEU A 68 2.58 27.11 -22.20
C LEU A 68 2.40 25.78 -22.94
N LEU A 69 1.16 25.39 -23.24
CA LEU A 69 0.87 24.18 -24.02
C LEU A 69 1.41 24.31 -25.46
N ASP A 70 1.15 25.43 -26.15
CA ASP A 70 1.68 25.69 -27.50
C ASP A 70 3.22 25.69 -27.52
N SER A 71 3.85 26.29 -26.51
CA SER A 71 5.31 26.32 -26.35
C SER A 71 5.91 24.94 -26.02
N LEU A 72 5.10 23.99 -25.53
CA LEU A 72 5.54 22.63 -25.21
C LEU A 72 5.77 21.79 -26.48
N GLU A 73 5.09 22.13 -27.59
CA GLU A 73 5.23 21.48 -28.90
C GLU A 73 6.56 21.81 -29.63
N VAL A 74 7.42 22.65 -29.02
CA VAL A 74 8.69 23.06 -29.62
C VAL A 74 9.65 21.88 -29.81
N ILE A 75 10.35 21.85 -30.96
CA ILE A 75 11.27 20.77 -31.36
C ILE A 75 12.55 20.72 -30.49
N ALA A 76 13.01 21.86 -29.97
CA ALA A 76 14.23 21.94 -29.17
C ALA A 76 14.03 21.41 -27.75
N ARG A 77 14.70 20.31 -27.40
CA ARG A 77 14.63 19.65 -26.08
C ARG A 77 14.83 20.60 -24.91
N GLU A 78 15.86 21.44 -24.95
CA GLU A 78 16.16 22.38 -23.85
C GLU A 78 15.03 23.40 -23.64
N LYS A 79 14.43 23.91 -24.72
CA LYS A 79 13.30 24.84 -24.62
C LYS A 79 12.07 24.12 -24.06
N ARG A 80 11.79 22.92 -24.57
CA ARG A 80 10.70 22.08 -24.07
C ARG A 80 10.82 21.80 -22.58
N LEU A 81 12.03 21.47 -22.10
CA LEU A 81 12.27 21.23 -20.68
C LEU A 81 12.01 22.48 -19.84
N LYS A 82 12.41 23.68 -20.30
CA LYS A 82 12.09 24.93 -19.61
C LYS A 82 10.58 25.17 -19.49
N VAL A 83 9.83 24.93 -20.57
CA VAL A 83 8.37 25.05 -20.57
C VAL A 83 7.73 24.00 -19.64
N ALA A 84 8.17 22.75 -19.70
CA ALA A 84 7.71 21.70 -18.80
C ALA A 84 7.99 22.06 -17.32
N ARG A 85 9.15 22.67 -17.02
CA ARG A 85 9.45 23.19 -15.68
C ARG A 85 8.55 24.33 -15.25
N ALA A 86 8.16 25.22 -16.17
CA ALA A 86 7.19 26.27 -15.91
C ALA A 86 5.79 25.69 -15.60
N ILE A 87 5.35 24.70 -16.37
CA ILE A 87 4.10 23.95 -16.11
C ILE A 87 4.18 23.25 -14.74
N LEU A 88 5.31 22.63 -14.41
CA LEU A 88 5.51 22.00 -13.10
C LEU A 88 5.41 23.01 -11.96
N TYR A 89 6.00 24.21 -12.08
CA TYR A 89 5.84 25.25 -11.06
C TYR A 89 4.38 25.67 -10.89
N MET A 90 3.63 25.77 -11.99
CA MET A 90 2.19 26.07 -11.94
C MET A 90 1.41 24.94 -11.25
N ALA A 91 1.71 23.68 -11.59
CA ALA A 91 1.14 22.51 -10.93
C ALA A 91 1.55 22.38 -9.45
N GLN A 92 2.70 22.94 -9.05
CA GLN A 92 3.15 23.02 -7.66
C GLN A 92 2.43 24.11 -6.84
N GLY A 93 1.41 24.77 -7.41
CA GLY A 93 0.59 25.76 -6.71
C GLY A 93 1.20 27.15 -6.65
N THR A 94 2.14 27.48 -7.54
CA THR A 94 2.74 28.83 -7.64
C THR A 94 3.20 29.37 -6.27
N PHE A 95 3.87 28.50 -5.51
CA PHE A 95 4.11 28.65 -4.08
C PHE A 95 4.85 29.94 -3.68
N ALA A 96 5.61 30.57 -4.56
CA ALA A 96 6.35 31.79 -4.23
C ALA A 96 5.44 33.01 -3.99
N GLU A 97 4.18 32.93 -4.41
CA GLU A 97 3.15 33.95 -4.16
C GLU A 97 2.27 33.62 -2.94
N CYS A 98 2.47 32.46 -2.32
CA CYS A 98 1.68 31.97 -1.20
C CYS A 98 2.34 32.29 0.15
N SER A 99 1.52 32.52 1.16
CA SER A 99 1.92 32.79 2.55
C SER A 99 1.69 31.61 3.49
N SER A 100 0.95 30.59 3.04
CA SER A 100 0.63 29.38 3.82
C SER A 100 0.49 28.15 2.93
N GLU A 101 0.62 26.96 3.51
CA GLU A 101 0.41 25.69 2.80
C GLU A 101 -1.01 25.55 2.25
N ALA A 102 -2.01 26.11 2.94
CA ALA A 102 -3.40 26.10 2.49
C ALA A 102 -3.61 26.92 1.20
N GLU A 103 -2.89 28.05 1.06
CA GLU A 103 -2.90 28.82 -0.19
C GLU A 103 -2.23 28.05 -1.34
N VAL A 104 -1.12 27.35 -1.05
CA VAL A 104 -0.47 26.47 -2.04
C VAL A 104 -1.42 25.38 -2.49
N GLN A 105 -2.12 24.73 -1.56
CA GLN A 105 -3.12 23.70 -1.87
C GLN A 105 -4.26 24.24 -2.74
N HIS A 106 -4.77 25.42 -2.41
CA HIS A 106 -5.82 26.07 -3.18
C HIS A 106 -5.39 26.35 -4.62
N TRP A 107 -4.24 27.01 -4.81
CA TRP A 107 -3.72 27.34 -6.13
C TRP A 107 -3.29 26.12 -6.92
N MET A 108 -2.73 25.10 -6.26
CA MET A 108 -2.44 23.80 -6.88
C MET A 108 -3.70 23.19 -7.47
N ARG A 109 -4.79 23.11 -6.70
CA ARG A 109 -6.08 22.59 -7.18
C ARG A 109 -6.59 23.40 -8.38
N TYR A 110 -6.64 24.72 -8.25
CA TYR A 110 -7.10 25.60 -9.33
C TYR A 110 -6.27 25.43 -10.62
N ASN A 111 -4.95 25.48 -10.49
CA ASN A 111 -4.02 25.38 -11.61
C ASN A 111 -4.10 24.02 -12.31
N ILE A 112 -4.32 22.93 -11.57
CA ILE A 112 -4.47 21.59 -12.14
C ILE A 112 -5.76 21.46 -12.94
N PHE A 113 -6.89 21.94 -12.42
CA PHE A 113 -8.14 21.98 -13.20
C PHE A 113 -7.99 22.81 -14.47
N LEU A 114 -7.31 23.95 -14.39
CA LEU A 114 -7.01 24.78 -15.56
C LEU A 114 -6.14 24.05 -16.60
N LEU A 115 -5.07 23.37 -16.15
CA LEU A 115 -4.18 22.61 -17.03
C LEU A 115 -4.90 21.46 -17.75
N LEU A 116 -5.81 20.79 -17.06
CA LEU A 116 -6.64 19.74 -17.66
C LEU A 116 -7.62 20.31 -18.69
N ASP A 117 -8.27 21.42 -18.36
CA ASP A 117 -9.25 22.07 -19.23
C ASP A 117 -8.64 22.64 -20.54
N VAL A 118 -7.33 22.94 -20.54
CA VAL A 118 -6.61 23.29 -21.78
C VAL A 118 -6.04 22.08 -22.54
N GLY A 119 -6.13 20.87 -22.01
CA GLY A 119 -5.64 19.65 -22.68
C GLY A 119 -4.18 19.29 -22.40
N THR A 120 -3.59 19.78 -21.30
CA THR A 120 -2.16 19.56 -21.00
C THR A 120 -1.83 18.08 -20.79
N PHE A 121 -2.75 17.30 -20.22
CA PHE A 121 -2.47 15.90 -19.89
C PHE A 121 -2.16 15.04 -21.12
N SER A 122 -2.94 15.19 -22.20
CA SER A 122 -2.71 14.43 -23.43
C SER A 122 -1.33 14.74 -24.03
N ALA A 123 -0.91 16.02 -24.03
CA ALA A 123 0.44 16.42 -24.45
C ALA A 123 1.54 15.81 -23.56
N LEU A 124 1.32 15.71 -22.24
CA LEU A 124 2.27 15.06 -21.32
C LEU A 124 2.39 13.56 -21.60
N VAL A 125 1.29 12.87 -21.95
CA VAL A 125 1.31 11.44 -22.32
C VAL A 125 2.15 11.21 -23.57
N GLU A 126 2.02 12.06 -24.59
CA GLU A 126 2.83 11.99 -25.81
C GLU A 126 4.32 12.22 -25.52
N LEU A 127 4.63 13.25 -24.74
CA LEU A 127 6.01 13.55 -24.35
C LEU A 127 6.64 12.45 -23.49
N LEU A 128 5.86 11.87 -22.57
CA LEU A 128 6.32 10.76 -21.75
C LEU A 128 6.65 9.54 -22.62
N ASN A 129 5.80 9.20 -23.58
CA ASN A 129 6.08 8.13 -24.55
C ASN A 129 7.37 8.39 -25.34
N MET A 130 7.54 9.61 -25.84
CA MET A 130 8.74 10.00 -26.58
C MET A 130 10.00 9.86 -25.73
N GLU A 131 9.96 10.24 -24.44
CA GLU A 131 11.12 10.13 -23.55
C GLU A 131 11.36 8.68 -23.08
N ILE A 132 10.31 7.87 -22.94
CA ILE A 132 10.44 6.41 -22.68
C ILE A 132 11.25 5.73 -23.78
N ASP A 133 11.05 6.13 -25.04
CA ASP A 133 11.72 5.57 -26.22
C ASP A 133 13.02 6.29 -26.62
N ASN A 134 13.49 7.22 -25.78
CA ASN A 134 14.74 7.95 -25.99
C ASN A 134 15.98 7.03 -25.90
N SER A 135 16.35 6.45 -27.04
CA SER A 135 17.46 5.51 -27.17
C SER A 135 18.83 6.14 -26.84
N ALA A 136 18.97 7.47 -27.01
CA ALA A 136 20.20 8.17 -26.68
C ALA A 136 20.40 8.31 -25.17
N ALA A 137 19.33 8.68 -24.44
CA ALA A 137 19.34 8.72 -22.97
C ALA A 137 19.62 7.34 -22.38
N CYS A 138 18.93 6.31 -22.90
CA CYS A 138 19.19 4.91 -22.59
C CYS A 138 20.67 4.52 -22.77
N SER A 139 21.23 4.77 -23.96
CA SER A 139 22.61 4.42 -24.27
C SER A 139 23.63 5.13 -23.38
N SER A 140 23.35 6.38 -23.00
CA SER A 140 24.20 7.16 -22.10
C SER A 140 24.15 6.59 -20.68
N ALA A 141 22.96 6.32 -20.16
CA ALA A 141 22.76 5.79 -18.82
C ALA A 141 23.42 4.42 -18.62
N VAL A 142 23.30 3.51 -19.59
CA VAL A 142 23.91 2.16 -19.52
C VAL A 142 25.44 2.20 -19.49
N ARG A 143 26.05 3.24 -20.07
CA ARG A 143 27.52 3.39 -20.10
C ARG A 143 28.08 4.10 -18.86
N LYS A 144 27.24 4.82 -18.11
CA LYS A 144 27.68 5.57 -16.93
C LYS A 144 27.95 4.63 -15.75
N PRO A 145 29.10 4.74 -15.06
CA PRO A 145 29.39 3.92 -13.88
C PRO A 145 28.44 4.18 -12.71
N ALA A 146 27.96 5.42 -12.58
CA ALA A 146 27.00 5.84 -11.59
C ALA A 146 25.93 6.71 -12.27
N ILE A 147 24.67 6.33 -12.10
CA ILE A 147 23.52 7.07 -12.59
C ILE A 147 23.02 7.92 -11.42
N SER A 148 22.69 9.17 -11.72
CA SER A 148 22.21 10.15 -10.75
C SER A 148 20.88 10.72 -11.18
N LEU A 149 20.31 11.59 -10.34
CA LEU A 149 19.05 12.25 -10.64
C LEU A 149 19.14 13.05 -11.96
N ALA A 150 20.29 13.59 -12.34
CA ALA A 150 20.39 14.40 -13.55
C ALA A 150 20.09 13.63 -14.86
N ASP A 151 20.28 12.30 -14.84
CA ASP A 151 20.09 11.43 -16.00
C ASP A 151 18.62 11.23 -16.39
N SER A 152 17.68 11.65 -15.54
CA SER A 152 16.24 11.46 -15.73
C SER A 152 15.42 12.73 -15.55
N THR A 153 16.05 13.89 -15.74
CA THR A 153 15.45 15.21 -15.52
C THR A 153 14.13 15.40 -16.29
N ASP A 154 14.10 15.13 -17.60
CA ASP A 154 12.88 15.28 -18.41
C ASP A 154 11.75 14.35 -17.91
N LEU A 155 12.06 13.08 -17.68
CA LEU A 155 11.10 12.09 -17.13
C LEU A 155 10.56 12.53 -15.77
N ARG A 156 11.43 12.99 -14.88
CA ARG A 156 11.03 13.47 -13.55
C ARG A 156 10.05 14.63 -13.63
N VAL A 157 10.34 15.63 -14.46
CA VAL A 157 9.47 16.80 -14.60
C VAL A 157 8.09 16.37 -15.10
N LEU A 158 8.03 15.54 -16.15
CA LEU A 158 6.77 15.03 -16.69
C LEU A 158 5.99 14.21 -15.66
N LEU A 159 6.64 13.22 -15.03
CA LEU A 159 6.00 12.34 -14.03
C LEU A 159 5.53 13.12 -12.79
N ASN A 160 6.27 14.15 -12.37
CA ASN A 160 5.84 15.02 -11.28
C ASN A 160 4.54 15.78 -11.64
N ILE A 161 4.45 16.37 -12.84
CA ILE A 161 3.23 17.07 -13.27
C ILE A 161 2.05 16.08 -13.31
N MET A 162 2.25 14.92 -13.93
CA MET A 162 1.20 13.91 -14.07
C MET A 162 0.75 13.36 -12.70
N TYR A 163 1.68 13.12 -11.78
CA TYR A 163 1.33 12.69 -10.42
C TYR A 163 0.52 13.76 -9.69
N LEU A 164 0.94 15.02 -9.73
CA LEU A 164 0.21 16.12 -9.11
C LEU A 164 -1.22 16.24 -9.67
N MET A 165 -1.38 16.10 -10.99
CA MET A 165 -2.69 16.09 -11.65
C MET A 165 -3.58 14.94 -11.13
N VAL A 166 -3.07 13.71 -11.12
CA VAL A 166 -3.84 12.54 -10.66
C VAL A 166 -4.21 12.65 -9.19
N GLU A 167 -3.24 12.94 -8.31
CA GLU A 167 -3.46 13.03 -6.86
C GLU A 167 -4.47 14.14 -6.54
N THR A 168 -4.35 15.32 -7.16
CA THR A 168 -5.23 16.45 -6.83
C THR A 168 -6.67 16.23 -7.30
N ILE A 169 -6.86 15.62 -8.47
CA ILE A 169 -8.21 15.36 -9.02
C ILE A 169 -8.86 14.13 -8.39
N GLN A 170 -8.07 13.18 -7.91
CA GLN A 170 -8.58 12.04 -7.16
C GLN A 170 -9.38 12.51 -5.93
N GLN A 171 -8.85 13.52 -5.21
CA GLN A 171 -9.49 14.10 -4.03
C GLN A 171 -10.82 14.77 -4.40
N ASP A 172 -11.91 14.13 -3.96
CA ASP A 172 -13.28 14.60 -4.15
C ASP A 172 -13.58 15.71 -3.13
N ASP A 173 -14.00 16.88 -3.61
CA ASP A 173 -14.44 17.98 -2.76
C ASP A 173 -15.93 18.25 -3.03
N PRO A 174 -16.82 18.03 -2.04
CA PRO A 174 -18.24 18.35 -2.17
C PRO A 174 -18.53 19.80 -2.57
N ALA A 175 -17.61 20.73 -2.28
CA ALA A 175 -17.72 22.14 -2.66
C ALA A 175 -17.36 22.41 -4.14
N ASP A 176 -16.89 21.41 -4.88
CA ASP A 176 -16.51 21.56 -6.29
C ASP A 176 -17.69 21.99 -7.16
N ARG A 177 -17.38 22.86 -8.13
CA ARG A 177 -18.31 23.31 -9.16
C ARG A 177 -18.74 22.13 -10.04
N PRO A 178 -19.95 22.16 -10.64
CA PRO A 178 -20.40 21.10 -11.55
C PRO A 178 -19.45 20.90 -12.74
N GLU A 179 -18.83 21.97 -13.24
CA GLU A 179 -17.81 21.92 -14.29
C GLU A 179 -16.58 21.10 -13.86
N TRP A 180 -16.10 21.30 -12.64
CA TRP A 180 -14.95 20.57 -12.09
C TRP A 180 -15.26 19.09 -11.86
N ARG A 181 -16.49 18.78 -11.41
CA ARG A 181 -16.94 17.38 -11.31
C ARG A 181 -16.99 16.72 -12.69
N ALA A 182 -17.47 17.43 -13.72
CA ALA A 182 -17.47 16.93 -15.09
C ALA A 182 -16.05 16.71 -15.64
N ILE A 183 -15.12 17.63 -15.38
CA ILE A 183 -13.70 17.48 -15.74
C ILE A 183 -13.09 16.26 -15.02
N ARG A 184 -13.37 16.07 -13.73
CA ARG A 184 -12.91 14.91 -12.95
C ARG A 184 -13.37 13.58 -13.55
N GLU A 185 -14.65 13.44 -13.86
CA GLU A 185 -15.18 12.19 -14.44
C GLU A 185 -14.66 11.96 -15.86
N THR A 186 -14.49 13.03 -16.64
CA THR A 186 -13.87 12.97 -17.97
C THR A 186 -12.43 12.50 -17.86
N PHE A 187 -11.65 13.09 -16.96
CA PHE A 187 -10.25 12.72 -16.72
C PHE A 187 -10.09 11.30 -16.17
N LYS A 188 -10.99 10.86 -15.28
CA LYS A 188 -11.03 9.47 -14.80
C LYS A 188 -11.24 8.48 -15.95
N THR A 189 -12.16 8.81 -16.86
CA THR A 189 -12.43 8.00 -18.05
C THR A 189 -11.24 8.03 -19.01
N GLU A 190 -10.65 9.21 -19.24
CA GLU A 190 -9.45 9.42 -20.05
C GLU A 190 -8.30 8.51 -19.58
N LEU A 191 -7.97 8.53 -18.28
CA LEU A 191 -6.92 7.70 -17.66
C LEU A 191 -7.15 6.19 -17.80
N GLY A 192 -8.41 5.74 -17.73
CA GLY A 192 -8.78 4.34 -17.88
C GLY A 192 -8.89 3.87 -19.33
N SER A 193 -8.98 4.81 -20.27
CA SER A 193 -9.14 4.55 -21.70
C SER A 193 -7.79 4.46 -22.42
N PRO A 194 -7.72 3.78 -23.57
CA PRO A 194 -6.52 3.76 -24.40
C PRO A 194 -6.32 5.11 -25.09
N LEU A 195 -5.43 5.96 -24.55
CA LEU A 195 -5.17 7.31 -25.06
C LEU A 195 -4.13 7.35 -26.18
N TYR A 196 -3.04 6.61 -25.99
CA TYR A 196 -1.90 6.62 -26.90
C TYR A 196 -1.38 5.18 -27.07
N ASN A 197 -1.00 4.79 -28.28
CA ASN A 197 -0.61 3.41 -28.64
C ASN A 197 -1.64 2.31 -28.28
N ASN A 198 -2.93 2.64 -28.19
CA ASN A 198 -4.02 1.73 -27.82
C ASN A 198 -3.91 1.11 -26.41
N GLU A 199 -3.16 1.73 -25.49
CA GLU A 199 -3.00 1.23 -24.12
C GLU A 199 -3.32 2.32 -23.08
N PRO A 200 -3.96 1.98 -21.94
CA PRO A 200 -4.11 2.89 -20.82
C PRO A 200 -2.76 3.31 -20.22
N ILE A 201 -2.70 4.49 -19.58
CA ILE A 201 -1.47 4.99 -18.95
C ILE A 201 -0.88 4.01 -17.93
N SER A 202 -1.72 3.30 -17.19
CA SER A 202 -1.29 2.28 -16.22
C SER A 202 -0.48 1.18 -16.89
N VAL A 203 -0.84 0.76 -18.11
CA VAL A 203 -0.12 -0.27 -18.88
C VAL A 203 1.22 0.27 -19.38
N MET A 204 1.26 1.52 -19.86
CA MET A 204 2.52 2.20 -20.21
C MET A 204 3.49 2.27 -19.02
N LEU A 205 3.00 2.63 -17.82
CA LEU A 205 3.81 2.68 -16.61
C LEU A 205 4.30 1.28 -16.17
N PHE A 206 3.48 0.24 -16.33
CA PHE A 206 3.91 -1.15 -16.20
C PHE A 206 5.03 -1.50 -17.19
N GLY A 207 4.95 -1.02 -18.43
CA GLY A 207 6.01 -1.12 -19.43
C GLY A 207 7.32 -0.44 -19.00
N MET A 208 7.25 0.72 -18.36
CA MET A 208 8.44 1.37 -17.78
C MET A 208 9.09 0.51 -16.69
N VAL A 209 8.27 -0.11 -15.83
CA VAL A 209 8.73 -1.01 -14.75
C VAL A 209 9.51 -2.21 -15.31
N THR A 210 9.02 -2.85 -16.37
CA THR A 210 9.73 -4.00 -17.00
C THR A 210 10.97 -3.56 -17.77
N LYS A 211 10.94 -2.42 -18.46
CA LYS A 211 12.10 -1.85 -19.18
C LYS A 211 13.24 -1.50 -18.22
N PHE A 212 12.92 -0.98 -17.03
CA PHE A 212 13.91 -0.75 -15.97
C PHE A 212 14.47 -2.07 -15.42
N CYS A 213 13.61 -3.02 -15.04
CA CYS A 213 14.03 -4.30 -14.45
C CYS A 213 14.82 -5.22 -15.39
N SER A 214 14.72 -5.00 -16.70
CA SER A 214 15.53 -5.69 -17.71
C SER A 214 16.88 -5.02 -17.98
N GLY A 215 17.15 -3.87 -17.35
CA GLY A 215 18.40 -3.11 -17.52
C GLY A 215 18.44 -2.25 -18.78
N HIS A 216 17.36 -2.19 -19.56
CA HIS A 216 17.29 -1.37 -20.77
C HIS A 216 17.12 0.12 -20.45
N ALA A 217 16.54 0.47 -19.30
CA ALA A 217 16.35 1.87 -18.92
C ALA A 217 16.70 2.11 -17.44
N PRO A 218 17.97 1.99 -17.04
CA PRO A 218 18.37 2.07 -15.64
C PRO A 218 18.28 3.48 -15.01
N HIS A 219 18.01 4.51 -15.83
CA HIS A 219 17.84 5.89 -15.39
C HIS A 219 16.39 6.23 -15.00
N PHE A 220 15.41 5.39 -15.31
CA PHE A 220 14.02 5.69 -15.01
C PHE A 220 13.80 5.98 -13.51
N PRO A 221 13.10 7.08 -13.15
CA PRO A 221 12.90 7.47 -11.76
C PRO A 221 11.79 6.61 -11.13
N MET A 222 12.16 5.40 -10.70
CA MET A 222 11.21 4.34 -10.43
C MET A 222 10.23 4.65 -9.29
N LYS A 223 10.64 5.44 -8.28
CA LYS A 223 9.72 5.93 -7.24
C LYS A 223 8.54 6.69 -7.85
N LYS A 224 8.80 7.63 -8.76
CA LYS A 224 7.77 8.47 -9.40
C LYS A 224 6.88 7.66 -10.33
N VAL A 225 7.46 6.71 -11.08
CA VAL A 225 6.72 5.77 -11.93
C VAL A 225 5.75 4.93 -11.09
N LEU A 226 6.22 4.35 -9.98
CA LEU A 226 5.40 3.51 -9.11
C LEU A 226 4.33 4.30 -8.36
N LEU A 227 4.64 5.51 -7.89
CA LEU A 227 3.67 6.40 -7.27
C LEU A 227 2.56 6.77 -8.26
N LEU A 228 2.91 7.22 -9.47
CA LEU A 228 1.91 7.54 -10.49
C LEU A 228 1.09 6.31 -10.91
N LEU A 229 1.72 5.13 -11.02
CA LEU A 229 1.04 3.89 -11.34
C LEU A 229 0.02 3.52 -10.25
N TRP A 230 0.43 3.61 -8.99
CA TRP A 230 -0.46 3.37 -7.85
C TRP A 230 -1.66 4.30 -7.89
N LYS A 231 -1.43 5.62 -7.98
CA LYS A 231 -2.51 6.61 -7.98
C LYS A 231 -3.42 6.50 -9.20
N SER A 232 -2.88 6.18 -10.38
CA SER A 232 -3.67 5.94 -11.59
C SER A 232 -4.60 4.73 -11.41
N ILE A 233 -4.10 3.62 -10.87
CA ILE A 233 -4.92 2.42 -10.57
C ILE A 233 -5.97 2.76 -9.51
N LEU A 234 -5.58 3.45 -8.44
CA LEU A 234 -6.49 3.81 -7.35
C LEU A 234 -7.63 4.71 -7.84
N PHE A 235 -7.34 5.70 -8.68
CA PHE A 235 -8.34 6.63 -9.18
C PHE A 235 -9.28 5.98 -10.22
N THR A 236 -8.75 5.14 -11.11
CA THR A 236 -9.55 4.48 -12.17
C THR A 236 -10.41 3.33 -11.65
N LEU A 237 -9.83 2.41 -10.86
CA LEU A 237 -10.54 1.23 -10.34
C LEU A 237 -11.28 1.53 -9.03
N GLY A 238 -10.77 2.47 -8.24
CA GLY A 238 -11.34 2.89 -6.97
C GLY A 238 -10.63 2.31 -5.74
N GLY A 239 -10.83 2.98 -4.61
CA GLY A 239 -10.30 2.58 -3.31
C GLY A 239 -11.10 1.45 -2.63
N PHE A 240 -10.74 1.13 -1.39
CA PHE A 240 -11.34 0.05 -0.63
C PHE A 240 -12.85 0.23 -0.35
N GLU A 241 -13.31 1.46 -0.07
CA GLU A 241 -14.74 1.76 0.14
C GLU A 241 -15.56 1.58 -1.16
N GLN A 242 -14.99 2.02 -2.29
CA GLN A 242 -15.62 1.89 -3.60
C GLN A 242 -15.66 0.41 -4.03
N LEU A 243 -14.57 -0.33 -3.82
CA LEU A 243 -14.52 -1.79 -4.03
C LEU A 243 -15.60 -2.51 -3.21
N GLN A 244 -15.79 -2.15 -1.95
CA GLN A 244 -16.83 -2.74 -1.10
C GLN A 244 -18.23 -2.41 -1.63
N SER A 245 -18.45 -1.19 -2.11
CA SER A 245 -19.72 -0.78 -2.73
C SER A 245 -20.01 -1.57 -4.01
N ILE A 246 -19.00 -1.76 -4.88
CA ILE A 246 -19.12 -2.60 -6.09
C ILE A 246 -19.42 -4.05 -5.71
N LYS A 247 -18.80 -4.56 -4.64
CA LYS A 247 -19.04 -5.92 -4.15
C LYS A 247 -20.46 -6.12 -3.65
N VAL A 248 -21.02 -5.15 -2.92
CA VAL A 248 -22.42 -5.20 -2.49
C VAL A 248 -23.36 -5.23 -3.70
N ARG A 249 -23.15 -4.31 -4.65
CA ARG A 249 -23.92 -4.26 -5.92
C ARG A 249 -23.87 -5.59 -6.68
N LYS A 250 -22.67 -6.15 -6.91
CA LYS A 250 -22.52 -7.46 -7.60
C LYS A 250 -23.23 -8.60 -6.86
N ARG A 251 -23.30 -8.57 -5.52
CA ARG A 251 -24.04 -9.59 -4.76
C ARG A 251 -25.54 -9.46 -4.99
N GLU A 252 -26.06 -8.24 -5.01
CA GLU A 252 -27.48 -7.98 -5.28
C GLU A 252 -27.86 -8.43 -6.70
N GLU A 253 -27.03 -8.11 -7.71
CA GLU A 253 -27.21 -8.56 -9.09
C GLU A 253 -27.21 -10.09 -9.22
N LEU A 254 -26.44 -10.79 -8.39
CA LEU A 254 -26.38 -12.27 -8.34
C LEU A 254 -27.43 -12.90 -7.41
N GLY A 255 -28.33 -12.11 -6.80
CA GLY A 255 -29.35 -12.60 -5.87
C GLY A 255 -28.80 -13.16 -4.56
N LEU A 256 -27.56 -12.79 -4.18
CA LEU A 256 -26.93 -13.23 -2.95
C LEU A 256 -27.37 -12.36 -1.75
N PRO A 257 -27.42 -12.92 -0.53
CA PRO A 257 -27.74 -12.13 0.65
C PRO A 257 -26.68 -11.05 0.91
N PRO A 258 -27.07 -9.91 1.50
CA PRO A 258 -26.14 -8.84 1.84
C PRO A 258 -25.04 -9.36 2.79
N LEU A 259 -23.88 -8.72 2.73
CA LEU A 259 -22.79 -9.06 3.66
C LEU A 259 -23.20 -8.65 5.08
N PRO A 260 -22.98 -9.52 6.08
CA PRO A 260 -23.35 -9.21 7.46
C PRO A 260 -22.49 -8.09 8.06
N GLU A 261 -21.27 -7.90 7.55
CA GLU A 261 -20.28 -6.97 8.08
C GLU A 261 -19.37 -6.43 6.98
N ASP A 262 -18.87 -5.21 7.19
CA ASP A 262 -17.78 -4.64 6.42
C ASP A 262 -16.47 -4.88 7.18
N SER A 263 -15.60 -5.72 6.60
CA SER A 263 -14.34 -6.08 7.23
C SER A 263 -13.41 -4.89 7.46
N ILE A 264 -13.45 -3.86 6.62
CA ILE A 264 -12.59 -2.67 6.77
C ILE A 264 -13.06 -1.86 7.97
N ARG A 265 -14.38 -1.63 8.09
CA ARG A 265 -14.96 -0.92 9.24
C ARG A 265 -14.73 -1.67 10.55
N VAL A 266 -14.87 -3.00 10.54
CA VAL A 266 -14.58 -3.84 11.69
C VAL A 266 -13.12 -3.70 12.11
N ILE A 267 -12.18 -3.85 11.16
CA ILE A 267 -10.74 -3.75 11.44
C ILE A 267 -10.34 -2.36 11.94
N ARG A 268 -10.92 -1.28 11.38
CA ARG A 268 -10.69 0.11 11.85
C ARG A 268 -11.07 0.30 13.32
N SER A 269 -12.05 -0.44 13.81
CA SER A 269 -12.50 -0.39 15.21
C SER A 269 -11.72 -1.31 16.15
N MET A 270 -10.84 -2.17 15.61
CA MET A 270 -10.03 -3.07 16.42
C MET A 270 -8.81 -2.35 16.97
N ARG A 271 -8.49 -2.63 18.25
CA ARG A 271 -7.22 -2.19 18.84
C ARG A 271 -6.06 -2.89 18.12
N ALA A 272 -5.02 -2.13 17.76
CA ALA A 272 -3.76 -2.71 17.31
C ALA A 272 -3.27 -3.72 18.37
N ALA A 273 -3.21 -4.99 18.01
CA ALA A 273 -2.50 -5.96 18.83
C ALA A 273 -1.01 -5.66 18.69
N SER A 274 -0.28 -5.58 19.81
CA SER A 274 1.19 -5.57 19.81
C SER A 274 1.68 -6.63 18.82
N PRO A 275 2.64 -6.33 17.92
CA PRO A 275 3.06 -7.31 16.93
C PRO A 275 3.50 -8.60 17.64
N PRO A 276 3.23 -9.77 17.02
CA PRO A 276 3.64 -11.05 17.60
C PRO A 276 5.15 -10.99 17.90
N ALA A 277 5.54 -11.51 19.08
CA ALA A 277 6.92 -11.53 19.51
C ALA A 277 7.81 -12.07 18.37
N SER A 278 8.90 -11.36 18.05
CA SER A 278 9.76 -11.78 16.94
C SER A 278 10.33 -13.18 17.23
N ALA A 279 10.72 -13.93 16.20
CA ALA A 279 11.34 -15.24 16.40
C ALA A 279 12.56 -15.14 17.36
N SER A 280 13.30 -14.03 17.29
CA SER A 280 14.36 -13.65 18.22
C SER A 280 13.87 -13.53 19.67
N ASP A 281 12.77 -12.81 19.89
CA ASP A 281 12.17 -12.62 21.22
C ASP A 281 11.62 -13.93 21.80
N LEU A 282 11.06 -14.78 20.94
CA LEU A 282 10.58 -16.11 21.30
C LEU A 282 11.75 -17.02 21.69
N ILE A 283 12.86 -17.01 20.93
CA ILE A 283 14.08 -17.76 21.24
C ILE A 283 14.73 -17.24 22.53
N GLU A 284 14.79 -15.92 22.72
CA GLU A 284 15.34 -15.32 23.94
C GLU A 284 14.45 -15.59 25.16
N GLN A 285 13.12 -15.59 25.00
CA GLN A 285 12.19 -16.04 26.03
C GLN A 285 12.35 -17.52 26.34
N GLN A 286 12.60 -18.36 25.33
CA GLN A 286 12.83 -19.80 25.51
C GLN A 286 14.16 -20.06 26.22
N GLN A 287 15.21 -19.31 25.91
CA GLN A 287 16.50 -19.35 26.62
C GLN A 287 16.40 -18.78 28.04
N LYS A 288 15.61 -17.72 28.26
CA LYS A 288 15.33 -17.17 29.61
C LYS A 288 14.45 -18.10 30.43
N ARG A 289 13.51 -18.83 29.82
CA ARG A 289 12.73 -19.90 30.48
C ARG A 289 13.60 -21.09 30.83
N ALA A 290 14.47 -21.56 29.93
CA ALA A 290 15.44 -22.62 30.21
C ALA A 290 16.42 -22.23 31.34
N ARG A 291 16.81 -20.95 31.45
CA ARG A 291 17.59 -20.43 32.58
C ARG A 291 16.80 -20.28 33.89
N ARG A 292 15.48 -20.07 33.82
CA ARG A 292 14.60 -19.98 35.00
C ARG A 292 14.20 -21.37 35.52
N GLU A 293 14.05 -22.35 34.65
CA GLU A 293 13.81 -23.76 35.02
C GLU A 293 14.98 -24.35 35.82
N HIS A 294 16.19 -23.81 35.66
CA HIS A 294 17.34 -24.17 36.49
C HIS A 294 17.36 -23.53 37.89
N LYS A 295 16.38 -22.69 38.25
CA LYS A 295 16.35 -21.96 39.54
C LYS A 295 15.02 -21.94 40.28
N ALA A 296 13.96 -22.59 39.79
CA ALA A 296 12.68 -22.62 40.50
C ALA A 296 11.91 -23.92 40.23
N LEU A 297 12.20 -24.95 41.03
CA LEU A 297 11.30 -26.07 41.26
C LEU A 297 10.89 -26.05 42.73
N ILE A 298 9.89 -25.25 43.07
CA ILE A 298 9.10 -25.41 44.30
C ILE A 298 7.65 -25.53 43.87
N LYS A 299 7.05 -26.69 44.20
CA LYS A 299 5.66 -27.06 43.96
C LYS A 299 4.69 -25.95 44.37
N GLN A 300 3.73 -25.67 43.51
CA GLN A 300 2.36 -25.43 43.96
C GLN A 300 1.38 -26.00 42.94
N ASP A 301 0.66 -27.02 43.39
CA ASP A 301 -0.51 -27.61 42.75
C ASP A 301 -1.59 -26.55 42.49
N ASN A 302 -2.16 -26.58 41.28
CA ASN A 302 -3.60 -26.52 40.99
C ASN A 302 -3.81 -26.20 39.50
N LEU A 303 -4.33 -27.15 38.72
CA LEU A 303 -5.67 -27.14 38.11
C LEU A 303 -5.73 -28.14 36.93
N ASP A 304 -5.79 -29.43 37.25
CA ASP A 304 -6.32 -30.45 36.34
C ASP A 304 -7.85 -30.37 36.36
N ALA A 305 -8.44 -29.81 35.32
CA ALA A 305 -9.83 -30.06 34.96
C ALA A 305 -9.95 -30.11 33.43
N PHE A 306 -10.45 -31.24 32.95
CA PHE A 306 -10.69 -31.60 31.54
C PHE A 306 -9.47 -32.04 30.73
N ASN A 307 -9.07 -33.30 30.92
CA ASN A 307 -8.83 -34.13 29.75
C ASN A 307 -9.40 -35.54 29.95
N GLU A 308 -10.22 -35.92 28.98
CA GLU A 308 -11.10 -37.08 28.93
C GLU A 308 -10.25 -38.35 28.72
N LYS A 309 -10.48 -39.39 29.53
CA LYS A 309 -9.78 -40.68 29.44
C LYS A 309 -10.18 -41.43 28.17
N ASP A 310 -9.19 -41.80 27.36
CA ASP A 310 -9.27 -42.78 26.28
C ASP A 310 -9.45 -44.21 26.87
N PRO A 311 -10.51 -44.96 26.54
CA PRO A 311 -10.78 -46.28 27.14
C PRO A 311 -9.98 -47.46 26.57
N TYR A 312 -8.99 -47.26 25.68
CA TYR A 312 -8.42 -48.36 24.88
C TYR A 312 -6.90 -48.60 24.97
N LYS A 313 -6.28 -48.44 26.14
CA LYS A 313 -4.92 -49.00 26.33
C LYS A 313 -4.80 -49.85 27.61
N ALA A 314 -4.43 -51.10 27.39
CA ALA A 314 -4.18 -52.14 28.37
C ALA A 314 -2.79 -51.98 29.03
N ASP A 315 -2.71 -52.43 30.28
CA ASP A 315 -1.51 -52.73 31.08
C ASP A 315 -0.39 -53.38 30.26
N ASP A 316 0.90 -53.15 30.54
CA ASP A 316 1.57 -53.63 31.75
C ASP A 316 3.09 -53.34 31.75
N THR A 317 3.59 -53.12 32.97
CA THR A 317 4.91 -53.40 33.59
C THR A 317 6.27 -53.20 32.87
N ARG A 318 7.18 -52.50 33.57
CA ARG A 318 8.41 -53.00 34.27
C ARG A 318 9.36 -51.83 34.56
N GLU A 319 9.61 -51.50 35.83
CA GLU A 319 10.76 -51.95 36.68
C GLU A 319 12.10 -51.43 36.12
N ASP A 320 13.05 -50.85 36.86
CA ASP A 320 13.24 -50.64 38.30
C ASP A 320 14.54 -49.82 38.51
N GLU A 321 14.69 -49.26 39.73
CA GLU A 321 15.95 -49.07 40.50
C GLU A 321 17.03 -48.08 39.97
N ASP A 322 17.77 -47.29 40.77
CA ASP A 322 18.02 -47.28 42.21
C ASP A 322 18.70 -45.95 42.66
N ASP A 323 18.40 -45.54 43.90
CA ASP A 323 19.28 -45.05 44.99
C ASP A 323 20.46 -44.08 44.74
N ASN A 324 20.52 -42.96 45.49
CA ASN A 324 21.03 -42.93 46.87
C ASN A 324 21.17 -41.51 47.46
N ASP A 325 21.00 -41.46 48.77
CA ASP A 325 21.12 -40.35 49.72
C ASP A 325 22.52 -39.67 49.76
N ASP A 326 22.57 -38.39 50.12
CA ASP A 326 23.01 -37.94 51.46
C ASP A 326 23.21 -36.42 51.55
N ASN A 327 22.34 -35.81 52.38
CA ASN A 327 22.60 -34.87 53.48
C ASN A 327 23.85 -33.95 53.44
N ASP A 328 23.67 -32.63 53.66
CA ASP A 328 23.90 -32.00 54.98
C ASP A 328 24.03 -30.45 54.94
N ASN A 329 23.38 -29.81 55.93
CA ASN A 329 23.67 -28.52 56.60
C ASN A 329 23.73 -27.19 55.80
N SER A 330 22.81 -26.21 55.93
CA SER A 330 22.27 -25.43 57.08
C SER A 330 22.83 -23.98 57.17
N ILE A 331 21.93 -23.04 57.50
CA ILE A 331 22.07 -21.73 58.18
C ILE A 331 21.55 -20.48 57.41
N GLU A 332 20.99 -19.58 58.23
CA GLU A 332 19.88 -18.61 58.16
C GLU A 332 20.11 -17.22 57.50
N ALA A 333 19.02 -16.42 57.54
CA ALA A 333 18.88 -14.94 57.50
C ALA A 333 18.53 -14.32 56.12
N GLU A 334 17.65 -13.32 55.95
CA GLU A 334 16.83 -12.47 56.83
C GLU A 334 15.76 -11.73 55.95
N SER A 335 14.84 -11.03 56.61
CA SER A 335 13.57 -10.41 56.15
C SER A 335 13.64 -9.17 55.23
N PHE A 336 12.65 -9.03 54.33
CA PHE A 336 12.40 -7.86 53.44
C PHE A 336 11.40 -6.83 54.05
N PRO A 337 11.53 -5.51 53.78
CA PRO A 337 10.53 -4.50 54.13
C PRO A 337 9.51 -4.20 53.00
N LEU A 338 8.29 -3.84 53.41
CA LEU A 338 7.10 -3.49 52.61
C LEU A 338 7.15 -2.04 52.07
N GLU A 339 6.76 -1.82 50.80
CA GLU A 339 6.52 -0.50 50.21
C GLU A 339 5.02 -0.13 50.16
N ARG A 340 4.76 1.18 50.22
CA ARG A 340 3.48 1.89 50.43
C ARG A 340 2.67 2.08 49.13
N ASP A 341 1.35 2.14 49.30
CA ASP A 341 0.34 2.65 48.36
C ASP A 341 0.61 4.10 47.92
N GLU A 342 0.64 4.35 46.59
CA GLU A 342 0.40 5.67 46.00
C GLU A 342 -0.75 5.62 44.98
N VAL A 343 -1.65 6.59 45.11
CA VAL A 343 -2.97 6.70 44.48
C VAL A 343 -2.86 7.25 43.05
N MET A 344 -3.44 6.57 42.06
CA MET A 344 -3.49 7.03 40.65
C MET A 344 -4.35 8.30 40.44
N PRO A 345 -3.98 9.20 39.51
CA PRO A 345 -4.82 10.34 39.11
C PRO A 345 -5.93 9.94 38.11
N PRO A 346 -7.03 10.70 38.01
CA PRO A 346 -8.18 10.36 37.17
C PRO A 346 -7.94 10.67 35.68
N PRO A 347 -8.55 9.90 34.74
CA PRO A 347 -8.36 10.08 33.31
C PRO A 347 -9.14 11.29 32.75
N ILE A 348 -8.51 11.96 31.77
CA ILE A 348 -9.03 13.12 31.03
C ILE A 348 -10.15 12.67 30.06
N PRO A 349 -11.24 13.43 29.85
CA PRO A 349 -12.34 13.03 28.98
C PRO A 349 -12.02 13.28 27.50
N HIS A 350 -12.07 12.23 26.67
CA HIS A 350 -12.03 12.31 25.20
C HIS A 350 -13.44 12.55 24.62
N PRO A 351 -13.58 13.19 23.44
CA PRO A 351 -14.86 13.38 22.75
C PRO A 351 -15.47 12.03 22.30
N PRO A 352 -16.80 11.94 22.17
CA PRO A 352 -17.49 10.68 21.92
C PRO A 352 -17.27 10.22 20.47
N SER A 353 -16.37 9.27 20.27
CA SER A 353 -16.37 8.40 19.09
C SER A 353 -17.68 7.60 19.07
N GLU A 354 -18.36 7.54 17.93
CA GLU A 354 -19.52 6.68 17.70
C GLU A 354 -19.15 5.23 18.03
N ARG A 355 -19.45 4.80 19.26
CA ARG A 355 -19.24 3.42 19.69
C ARG A 355 -20.23 2.53 18.95
N VAL A 356 -19.77 1.90 17.88
CA VAL A 356 -20.45 0.75 17.29
C VAL A 356 -20.60 -0.30 18.38
N SER A 357 -21.84 -0.55 18.81
CA SER A 357 -22.12 -1.53 19.87
C SER A 357 -21.96 -2.93 19.30
N PHE A 358 -20.81 -3.57 19.57
CA PHE A 358 -20.66 -4.99 19.27
C PHE A 358 -21.45 -5.81 20.30
N PRO A 359 -22.32 -6.76 19.89
CA PRO A 359 -22.91 -7.71 20.81
C PRO A 359 -21.81 -8.51 21.52
N LYS A 360 -22.08 -9.06 22.71
CA LYS A 360 -21.15 -9.93 23.44
C LYS A 360 -20.76 -11.13 22.57
N GLY A 361 -19.63 -11.06 21.88
CA GLY A 361 -19.19 -12.07 20.91
C GLY A 361 -18.02 -11.57 20.06
N LEU A 362 -17.47 -12.44 19.21
CA LEU A 362 -16.50 -12.03 18.20
C LEU A 362 -17.16 -11.02 17.24
N PRO A 363 -16.41 -10.04 16.71
CA PRO A 363 -16.94 -9.04 15.79
C PRO A 363 -17.23 -9.59 14.39
N TRP A 364 -17.11 -10.92 14.21
CA TRP A 364 -17.25 -11.63 12.95
C TRP A 364 -18.45 -12.55 13.00
N ALA A 365 -19.33 -12.46 11.99
CA ALA A 365 -20.36 -13.47 11.78
C ALA A 365 -19.73 -14.81 11.36
N PRO A 366 -20.14 -15.94 11.96
CA PRO A 366 -19.63 -17.25 11.55
C PRO A 366 -20.05 -17.55 10.11
N LYS A 367 -19.11 -18.12 9.33
CA LYS A 367 -19.29 -18.44 7.91
C LYS A 367 -19.09 -19.94 7.72
N VAL A 368 -20.08 -20.61 7.15
CA VAL A 368 -20.07 -22.04 6.85
C VAL A 368 -19.97 -22.20 5.34
N ARG A 369 -19.04 -23.04 4.87
CA ARG A 369 -18.95 -23.38 3.43
C ARG A 369 -19.86 -24.57 3.12
N GLU A 370 -20.25 -24.69 1.87
CA GLU A 370 -21.03 -25.84 1.37
C GLU A 370 -20.38 -27.18 1.75
N LYS A 371 -19.08 -27.31 1.51
CA LYS A 371 -18.28 -28.50 1.85
C LYS A 371 -18.29 -28.85 3.34
N ASP A 372 -18.41 -27.85 4.22
CA ASP A 372 -18.48 -28.12 5.66
C ASP A 372 -19.84 -28.77 6.02
N ILE A 373 -20.91 -28.40 5.32
CA ILE A 373 -22.25 -29.02 5.44
C ILE A 373 -22.23 -30.45 4.89
N GLU A 374 -21.61 -30.65 3.71
CA GLU A 374 -21.44 -31.97 3.09
C GLU A 374 -20.68 -32.92 4.01
N ASN A 375 -19.51 -32.52 4.49
CA ASN A 375 -18.68 -33.35 5.37
C ASN A 375 -19.42 -33.71 6.67
N PHE A 376 -20.15 -32.76 7.26
CA PHE A 376 -20.93 -32.99 8.46
C PHE A 376 -22.04 -34.02 8.22
N LEU A 377 -22.75 -33.89 7.09
CA LEU A 377 -23.80 -34.82 6.68
C LEU A 377 -23.24 -36.20 6.35
N GLU A 378 -22.12 -36.27 5.64
CA GLU A 378 -21.47 -37.52 5.27
C GLU A 378 -21.02 -38.29 6.51
N SER A 379 -20.35 -37.61 7.45
CA SER A 379 -19.96 -38.20 8.74
C SER A 379 -21.17 -38.67 9.54
N SER A 380 -22.25 -37.87 9.57
CA SER A 380 -23.49 -38.22 10.27
C SER A 380 -24.20 -39.42 9.65
N ARG A 381 -24.35 -39.45 8.33
CA ARG A 381 -25.00 -40.57 7.61
C ARG A 381 -24.17 -41.83 7.71
N SER A 382 -22.84 -41.74 7.62
CA SER A 382 -21.94 -42.87 7.85
C SER A 382 -22.11 -43.44 9.26
N LYS A 383 -22.14 -42.58 10.28
CA LYS A 383 -22.27 -43.01 11.69
C LYS A 383 -23.63 -43.64 12.02
N PHE A 384 -24.73 -43.07 11.51
CA PHE A 384 -26.09 -43.47 11.92
C PHE A 384 -26.79 -44.40 10.93
N ILE A 385 -26.44 -44.34 9.65
CA ILE A 385 -27.11 -45.06 8.56
C ILE A 385 -26.15 -46.06 7.88
N GLY A 386 -24.82 -45.83 7.96
CA GLY A 386 -23.82 -46.68 7.31
C GLY A 386 -23.71 -46.46 5.79
N TYR A 387 -24.31 -45.39 5.26
CA TYR A 387 -24.32 -45.06 3.84
C TYR A 387 -24.06 -43.57 3.62
N THR A 388 -23.38 -43.20 2.55
CA THR A 388 -23.08 -41.81 2.20
C THR A 388 -23.66 -41.45 0.83
N LEU A 389 -24.21 -40.25 0.73
CA LEU A 389 -24.70 -39.65 -0.51
C LEU A 389 -23.73 -38.52 -0.85
N GLY A 390 -22.96 -38.67 -1.92
CA GLY A 390 -22.02 -37.64 -2.38
C GLY A 390 -22.76 -36.43 -2.94
N ASN A 391 -22.25 -35.22 -2.66
CA ASN A 391 -22.78 -33.94 -3.12
C ASN A 391 -24.24 -33.65 -2.70
N ASP A 392 -24.73 -34.28 -1.63
CA ASP A 392 -26.08 -34.06 -1.11
C ASP A 392 -26.03 -33.32 0.24
N THR A 393 -26.61 -32.11 0.27
CA THR A 393 -26.70 -31.26 1.47
C THR A 393 -28.10 -31.22 2.11
N ASP A 394 -29.08 -31.94 1.56
CA ASP A 394 -30.49 -31.82 1.93
C ASP A 394 -31.09 -33.07 2.59
N THR A 395 -30.60 -34.26 2.25
CA THR A 395 -31.21 -35.52 2.68
C THR A 395 -30.90 -35.84 4.15
N VAL A 396 -31.83 -35.51 5.05
CA VAL A 396 -31.69 -35.74 6.50
C VAL A 396 -32.47 -36.95 7.03
N VAL A 397 -33.05 -37.73 6.12
CA VAL A 397 -33.87 -38.90 6.47
C VAL A 397 -33.02 -39.93 7.23
N GLY A 398 -33.54 -40.43 8.35
CA GLY A 398 -32.84 -41.41 9.19
C GLY A 398 -31.86 -40.81 10.21
N LEU A 399 -31.63 -39.49 10.19
CA LEU A 399 -30.74 -38.82 11.16
C LEU A 399 -31.51 -38.35 12.43
N PRO A 400 -30.87 -38.37 13.62
CA PRO A 400 -31.46 -37.83 14.86
C PRO A 400 -31.80 -36.34 14.80
N ARG A 401 -32.80 -35.90 15.58
CA ARG A 401 -33.24 -34.49 15.68
C ARG A 401 -32.12 -33.49 15.97
N PRO A 402 -31.14 -33.75 16.87
CA PRO A 402 -30.04 -32.82 17.09
C PRO A 402 -29.22 -32.54 15.82
N ILE A 403 -29.10 -33.52 14.91
CA ILE A 403 -28.39 -33.34 13.64
C ILE A 403 -29.21 -32.46 12.70
N HIS A 404 -30.54 -32.57 12.70
CA HIS A 404 -31.41 -31.69 11.93
C HIS A 404 -31.26 -30.24 12.38
N GLU A 405 -31.22 -30.00 13.69
CA GLU A 405 -31.00 -28.66 14.26
C GLU A 405 -29.61 -28.11 13.91
N SER A 406 -28.57 -28.94 13.99
CA SER A 406 -27.22 -28.56 13.56
C SER A 406 -27.18 -28.18 12.08
N ILE A 407 -27.78 -28.96 11.19
CA ILE A 407 -27.81 -28.66 9.73
C ILE A 407 -28.58 -27.38 9.47
N LYS A 408 -29.73 -27.18 10.13
CA LYS A 408 -30.48 -25.93 10.02
C LYS A 408 -29.61 -24.72 10.40
N THR A 409 -28.85 -24.84 11.49
CA THR A 409 -27.92 -23.80 11.95
C THR A 409 -26.78 -23.56 10.97
N LEU A 410 -26.20 -24.64 10.42
CA LEU A 410 -25.14 -24.56 9.41
C LEU A 410 -25.64 -23.88 8.13
N LYS A 411 -26.82 -24.25 7.64
CA LYS A 411 -27.46 -23.63 6.46
C LYS A 411 -27.78 -22.16 6.68
N GLN A 412 -28.21 -21.78 7.88
CA GLN A 412 -28.47 -20.38 8.22
C GLN A 412 -27.21 -19.50 8.11
N HIS A 413 -26.03 -20.08 8.35
CA HIS A 413 -24.73 -19.39 8.25
C HIS A 413 -23.94 -19.76 6.99
N LYS A 414 -24.61 -20.37 5.99
CA LYS A 414 -23.98 -20.69 4.70
C LYS A 414 -23.61 -19.38 4.01
N TYR A 415 -22.30 -19.18 3.79
CA TYR A 415 -21.80 -18.05 3.03
C TYR A 415 -21.46 -18.51 1.62
N VAL A 416 -22.10 -17.88 0.62
CA VAL A 416 -21.75 -18.05 -0.79
C VAL A 416 -20.99 -16.82 -1.25
N SER A 417 -19.80 -17.06 -1.78
CA SER A 417 -18.94 -16.04 -2.34
C SER A 417 -19.24 -15.80 -3.82
N ILE A 418 -18.95 -14.59 -4.32
CA ILE A 418 -19.03 -14.29 -5.76
C ILE A 418 -18.10 -15.23 -6.56
N ALA A 419 -16.94 -15.55 -5.99
CA ALA A 419 -15.97 -16.46 -6.61
C ALA A 419 -16.53 -17.86 -6.85
N GLU A 420 -17.29 -18.42 -5.90
CA GLU A 420 -17.94 -19.74 -6.07
C GLU A 420 -18.97 -19.72 -7.20
N ILE A 421 -19.73 -18.63 -7.35
CA ILE A 421 -20.66 -18.47 -8.47
C ILE A 421 -19.88 -18.42 -9.80
N GLN A 422 -18.79 -17.66 -9.86
CA GLN A 422 -17.96 -17.53 -11.06
C GLN A 422 -17.33 -18.88 -11.46
N ILE A 423 -16.77 -19.62 -10.50
CA ILE A 423 -16.23 -20.97 -10.76
C ILE A 423 -17.33 -21.90 -11.29
N SER A 424 -18.52 -21.88 -10.66
CA SER A 424 -19.64 -22.72 -11.09
C SER A 424 -20.11 -22.37 -12.51
N LYS A 425 -20.12 -21.10 -12.88
CA LYS A 425 -20.47 -20.65 -14.24
C LYS A 425 -19.43 -21.14 -15.26
N GLU A 426 -18.14 -21.02 -14.96
CA GLU A 426 -17.09 -21.53 -15.84
C GLU A 426 -17.20 -23.05 -16.03
N GLU A 427 -17.44 -23.80 -14.95
CA GLU A 427 -17.64 -25.25 -15.05
C GLU A 427 -18.83 -25.62 -15.93
N GLU A 428 -19.88 -24.79 -15.95
CA GLU A 428 -21.03 -24.95 -16.85
C GLU A 428 -20.64 -24.64 -18.30
N PHE A 429 -19.96 -23.53 -18.55
CA PHE A 429 -19.46 -23.18 -19.89
C PHE A 429 -18.54 -24.27 -20.47
N GLN A 430 -17.66 -24.84 -19.66
CA GLN A 430 -16.78 -25.94 -20.06
C GLN A 430 -17.56 -27.22 -20.40
N LYS A 431 -18.72 -27.47 -19.77
CA LYS A 431 -19.59 -28.62 -20.07
C LYS A 431 -20.38 -28.40 -21.37
N THR A 432 -20.72 -27.16 -21.70
CA THR A 432 -21.54 -26.80 -22.86
C THR A 432 -20.89 -25.79 -23.82
N PRO A 433 -19.69 -26.07 -24.37
CA PRO A 433 -18.90 -25.08 -25.11
C PRO A 433 -19.52 -24.65 -26.45
N LEU A 434 -20.38 -25.49 -27.05
CA LEU A 434 -21.01 -25.21 -28.35
C LEU A 434 -22.39 -24.55 -28.23
N SER A 435 -23.02 -24.59 -27.06
CA SER A 435 -24.41 -24.16 -26.85
C SER A 435 -24.57 -23.00 -25.85
N GLY A 436 -23.51 -22.66 -25.10
CA GLY A 436 -23.54 -21.62 -24.06
C GLY A 436 -23.50 -20.17 -24.56
N GLY A 437 -23.21 -19.93 -25.85
CA GLY A 437 -22.98 -18.58 -26.38
C GLY A 437 -21.63 -17.99 -25.96
N GLU A 438 -21.34 -16.77 -26.40
CA GLU A 438 -20.19 -15.99 -25.88
C GLU A 438 -20.56 -15.42 -24.51
N GLU A 439 -19.59 -15.40 -23.59
CA GLU A 439 -19.78 -14.75 -22.29
C GLU A 439 -19.90 -13.22 -22.47
N GLU A 440 -20.99 -12.64 -21.99
CA GLU A 440 -21.14 -11.19 -21.94
C GLU A 440 -20.30 -10.62 -20.79
N VAL A 441 -19.07 -10.23 -21.10
CA VAL A 441 -18.17 -9.58 -20.13
C VAL A 441 -18.44 -8.08 -20.09
N GLU A 442 -18.81 -7.56 -18.92
CA GLU A 442 -18.95 -6.12 -18.69
C GLU A 442 -17.59 -5.42 -18.86
N MET A 443 -17.48 -4.53 -19.85
CA MET A 443 -16.27 -3.74 -20.11
C MET A 443 -16.11 -2.61 -19.09
N CYS A 444 -15.79 -2.97 -17.85
CA CYS A 444 -15.47 -2.04 -16.78
C CYS A 444 -14.00 -1.62 -16.78
N ALA A 445 -13.64 -0.59 -16.01
CA ALA A 445 -12.25 -0.12 -15.91
C ALA A 445 -11.26 -1.22 -15.48
N THR A 446 -11.69 -2.12 -14.59
CA THR A 446 -10.87 -3.27 -14.16
C THR A 446 -10.61 -4.25 -15.31
N GLU A 447 -11.61 -4.49 -16.16
CA GLU A 447 -11.50 -5.38 -17.31
C GLU A 447 -10.57 -4.80 -18.38
N LEU A 448 -10.72 -3.51 -18.69
CA LEU A 448 -9.85 -2.79 -19.63
C LEU A 448 -8.38 -2.83 -19.16
N LEU A 449 -8.14 -2.61 -17.87
CA LEU A 449 -6.79 -2.73 -17.31
C LEU A 449 -6.28 -4.17 -17.40
N TYR A 450 -7.10 -5.16 -17.03
CA TYR A 450 -6.71 -6.56 -17.07
C TYR A 450 -6.31 -6.99 -18.49
N GLN A 451 -7.12 -6.65 -19.49
CA GLN A 451 -6.83 -6.92 -20.91
C GLN A 451 -5.50 -6.31 -21.35
N GLY A 452 -5.24 -5.06 -20.96
CA GLY A 452 -3.99 -4.38 -21.30
C GLY A 452 -2.76 -5.02 -20.65
N ILE A 453 -2.86 -5.47 -19.40
CA ILE A 453 -1.71 -6.08 -18.70
C ILE A 453 -1.53 -7.57 -18.99
N LEU A 454 -2.59 -8.28 -19.39
CA LEU A 454 -2.61 -9.75 -19.54
C LEU A 454 -1.44 -10.30 -20.37
N PRO A 455 -1.07 -9.73 -21.54
CA PRO A 455 0.00 -10.27 -22.38
C PRO A 455 1.36 -10.35 -21.70
N SER A 456 1.63 -9.45 -20.75
CA SER A 456 2.90 -9.34 -20.04
C SER A 456 2.75 -9.41 -18.52
N LEU A 457 1.61 -9.92 -18.02
CA LEU A 457 1.31 -9.99 -16.59
C LEU A 457 2.41 -10.70 -15.79
N PRO A 458 2.94 -11.88 -16.22
CA PRO A 458 4.01 -12.55 -15.48
C PRO A 458 5.25 -11.66 -15.33
N GLN A 459 5.63 -10.94 -16.39
CA GLN A 459 6.78 -10.05 -16.41
C GLN A 459 6.57 -8.85 -15.49
N TYR A 460 5.37 -8.27 -15.46
CA TYR A 460 5.02 -7.19 -14.53
C TYR A 460 5.11 -7.65 -13.08
N MET A 461 4.57 -8.82 -12.74
CA MET A 461 4.65 -9.37 -11.38
C MET A 461 6.11 -9.61 -10.95
N ILE A 462 6.92 -10.22 -11.81
CA ILE A 462 8.35 -10.45 -11.54
C ILE A 462 9.09 -9.11 -11.38
N ALA A 463 8.81 -8.11 -12.22
CA ALA A 463 9.47 -6.82 -12.17
C ALA A 463 9.15 -6.06 -10.88
N LEU A 464 7.87 -6.02 -10.46
CA LEU A 464 7.48 -5.44 -9.18
C LEU A 464 8.19 -6.12 -8.00
N LEU A 465 8.24 -7.45 -7.98
CA LEU A 465 8.90 -8.20 -6.90
C LEU A 465 10.43 -8.01 -6.88
N LYS A 466 11.06 -7.84 -8.04
CA LYS A 466 12.49 -7.49 -8.13
C LYS A 466 12.78 -6.13 -7.50
N ILE A 467 11.96 -5.12 -7.80
CA ILE A 467 12.10 -3.78 -7.19
C ILE A 467 11.83 -3.86 -5.69
N LEU A 468 10.78 -4.58 -5.27
CA LEU A 468 10.46 -4.77 -3.86
C LEU A 468 11.61 -5.45 -3.09
N LEU A 469 12.28 -6.42 -3.70
CA LEU A 469 13.47 -7.06 -3.12
C LEU A 469 14.65 -6.09 -2.98
N ALA A 470 14.90 -5.25 -3.98
CA ALA A 470 15.96 -4.23 -3.92
C ALA A 470 15.68 -3.14 -2.87
N ALA A 471 14.40 -2.85 -2.61
CA ALA A 471 13.96 -1.93 -1.56
C ALA A 471 13.91 -2.58 -0.16
N ALA A 472 14.15 -3.88 -0.04
CA ALA A 472 14.09 -4.57 1.24
C ALA A 472 15.12 -4.00 2.24
N PRO A 473 14.75 -3.80 3.53
CA PRO A 473 15.64 -3.20 4.53
C PRO A 473 16.95 -3.98 4.75
N THR A 474 16.92 -5.30 4.54
CA THR A 474 18.07 -6.20 4.69
C THR A 474 18.91 -6.34 3.41
N SER A 475 18.55 -5.65 2.31
CA SER A 475 19.33 -5.74 1.08
C SER A 475 20.67 -5.02 1.21
N LYS A 476 21.76 -5.71 0.85
CA LYS A 476 23.11 -5.14 0.82
C LYS A 476 23.43 -4.67 -0.60
N ALA A 477 24.07 -3.51 -0.74
CA ALA A 477 24.37 -2.87 -2.04
C ALA A 477 25.19 -3.74 -3.03
N LYS A 478 25.86 -4.82 -2.58
CA LYS A 478 26.61 -5.74 -3.46
C LYS A 478 25.75 -6.87 -4.07
N THR A 479 24.49 -7.01 -3.65
CA THR A 479 23.61 -8.10 -4.11
C THR A 479 22.43 -7.62 -4.95
N ASP A 480 22.29 -6.31 -5.16
CA ASP A 480 21.16 -5.75 -5.90
C ASP A 480 21.43 -5.86 -7.42
N SER A 481 20.56 -6.58 -8.12
CA SER A 481 20.62 -6.74 -9.57
C SER A 481 20.14 -5.50 -10.33
N ILE A 482 19.56 -4.53 -9.62
CA ILE A 482 19.00 -3.27 -10.15
C ILE A 482 19.31 -2.11 -9.20
N ASN A 483 19.59 -0.92 -9.74
CA ASN A 483 19.85 0.28 -8.94
C ASN A 483 18.60 1.14 -8.81
N ILE A 484 17.84 0.97 -7.71
CA ILE A 484 16.64 1.75 -7.44
C ILE A 484 16.93 3.17 -6.93
N LEU A 485 18.20 3.52 -6.66
CA LEU A 485 18.57 4.78 -6.00
C LEU A 485 18.96 5.90 -6.97
N ALA A 486 18.90 5.65 -8.28
CA ALA A 486 19.25 6.63 -9.31
C ALA A 486 18.49 7.96 -9.17
N ASP A 487 17.27 7.95 -8.64
CA ASP A 487 16.40 9.12 -8.45
C ASP A 487 16.65 9.89 -7.13
N VAL A 488 17.60 9.43 -6.31
CA VAL A 488 17.98 10.09 -5.04
C VAL A 488 19.43 10.55 -5.09
N LEU A 489 20.29 9.84 -5.80
CA LEU A 489 21.72 10.13 -5.82
C LEU A 489 22.02 11.47 -6.52
N PRO A 490 22.76 12.39 -5.86
CA PRO A 490 23.19 13.64 -6.46
C PRO A 490 24.23 13.40 -7.57
N GLU A 491 24.44 14.40 -8.44
CA GLU A 491 25.54 14.37 -9.43
C GLU A 491 26.90 14.36 -8.72
N GLU A 492 27.05 15.19 -7.69
CA GLU A 492 28.25 15.26 -6.85
C GLU A 492 27.98 14.62 -5.50
N MET A 493 28.82 13.65 -5.12
CA MET A 493 28.68 12.96 -3.85
C MET A 493 28.93 13.91 -2.67
N PRO A 494 28.16 13.76 -1.57
CA PRO A 494 28.27 14.64 -0.41
C PRO A 494 29.67 14.58 0.21
N THR A 495 30.26 15.75 0.45
CA THR A 495 31.60 15.88 1.04
C THR A 495 31.56 16.08 2.55
N THR A 496 30.41 16.50 3.09
CA THR A 496 30.22 16.76 4.52
C THR A 496 29.44 15.63 5.20
N VAL A 497 29.67 15.46 6.51
CA VAL A 497 28.94 14.49 7.34
C VAL A 497 27.43 14.79 7.31
N LEU A 498 27.05 16.07 7.42
CA LEU A 498 25.65 16.48 7.41
C LEU A 498 24.94 16.11 6.10
N GLN A 499 25.55 16.42 4.94
CA GLN A 499 24.96 16.05 3.65
C GLN A 499 24.91 14.52 3.47
N SER A 500 25.90 13.79 3.98
CA SER A 500 25.90 12.32 3.96
C SER A 500 24.78 11.73 4.82
N MET A 501 24.54 12.28 6.02
CA MET A 501 23.44 11.88 6.89
C MET A 501 22.08 12.19 6.24
N LYS A 502 21.92 13.39 5.68
CA LYS A 502 20.71 13.79 4.93
C LYS A 502 20.42 12.79 3.80
N LEU A 503 21.43 12.45 3.00
CA LEU A 503 21.30 11.48 1.91
C LEU A 503 20.94 10.08 2.43
N GLY A 504 21.53 9.65 3.55
CA GLY A 504 21.22 8.35 4.16
C GLY A 504 19.75 8.23 4.59
N VAL A 505 19.19 9.29 5.20
CA VAL A 505 17.77 9.35 5.56
C VAL A 505 16.89 9.28 4.31
N ASP A 506 17.20 10.07 3.28
CA ASP A 506 16.42 10.11 2.04
C ASP A 506 16.47 8.78 1.27
N VAL A 507 17.60 8.07 1.30
CA VAL A 507 17.72 6.72 0.71
C VAL A 507 16.79 5.71 1.40
N ASN A 508 16.71 5.74 2.75
CA ASN A 508 15.80 4.86 3.47
C ASN A 508 14.34 5.22 3.20
N ARG A 509 14.02 6.51 3.21
CA ARG A 509 12.71 7.06 2.85
C ARG A 509 12.26 6.61 1.47
N HIS A 510 13.17 6.69 0.49
CA HIS A 510 12.92 6.27 -0.88
C HIS A 510 12.57 4.79 -0.98
N LYS A 511 13.28 3.93 -0.23
CA LYS A 511 12.98 2.49 -0.15
C LYS A 511 11.60 2.25 0.46
N GLU A 512 11.26 2.94 1.54
CA GLU A 512 9.96 2.83 2.20
C GLU A 512 8.80 3.22 1.27
N ILE A 513 8.93 4.33 0.56
CA ILE A 513 7.91 4.80 -0.39
C ILE A 513 7.73 3.79 -1.54
N ILE A 514 8.83 3.22 -2.05
CA ILE A 514 8.76 2.17 -3.08
C ILE A 514 8.04 0.92 -2.56
N VAL A 515 8.36 0.47 -1.34
CA VAL A 515 7.69 -0.67 -0.70
C VAL A 515 6.19 -0.37 -0.56
N LYS A 516 5.83 0.81 -0.03
CA LYS A 516 4.44 1.28 0.10
C LYS A 516 3.69 1.24 -1.23
N ALA A 517 4.26 1.85 -2.28
CA ALA A 517 3.63 1.92 -3.60
C ALA A 517 3.43 0.53 -4.23
N ILE A 518 4.44 -0.34 -4.20
CA ILE A 518 4.32 -1.70 -4.76
C ILE A 518 3.29 -2.53 -3.98
N SER A 519 3.31 -2.46 -2.65
CA SER A 519 2.33 -3.15 -1.82
C SER A 519 0.90 -2.68 -2.13
N ALA A 520 0.69 -1.39 -2.30
CA ALA A 520 -0.62 -0.85 -2.65
C ALA A 520 -1.08 -1.28 -4.05
N ILE A 521 -0.20 -1.23 -5.06
CA ILE A 521 -0.48 -1.73 -6.42
C ILE A 521 -0.92 -3.19 -6.37
N LEU A 522 -0.12 -4.05 -5.72
CA LEU A 522 -0.41 -5.49 -5.64
C LEU A 522 -1.73 -5.76 -4.91
N LEU A 523 -2.01 -5.05 -3.81
CA LEU A 523 -3.24 -5.21 -3.06
C LEU A 523 -4.47 -4.76 -3.86
N LEU A 524 -4.41 -3.60 -4.52
CA LEU A 524 -5.50 -3.09 -5.35
C LEU A 524 -5.82 -4.06 -6.49
N LEU A 525 -4.79 -4.49 -7.24
CA LEU A 525 -4.97 -5.43 -8.35
C LEU A 525 -5.55 -6.78 -7.90
N LEU A 526 -5.00 -7.39 -6.84
CA LEU A 526 -5.51 -8.67 -6.33
C LEU A 526 -6.97 -8.57 -5.89
N LYS A 527 -7.35 -7.45 -5.26
CA LYS A 527 -8.71 -7.23 -4.76
C LYS A 527 -9.70 -6.97 -5.89
N HIS A 528 -9.35 -6.08 -6.81
CA HIS A 528 -10.20 -5.72 -7.96
C HIS A 528 -10.33 -6.86 -8.95
N PHE A 529 -9.24 -7.57 -9.29
CA PHE A 529 -9.33 -8.74 -10.16
C PHE A 529 -10.14 -9.86 -9.54
N LYS A 530 -10.02 -10.10 -8.22
CA LYS A 530 -10.86 -11.11 -7.55
C LYS A 530 -12.34 -10.77 -7.62
N LEU A 531 -12.69 -9.49 -7.52
CA LEU A 531 -14.08 -9.04 -7.62
C LEU A 531 -14.57 -9.02 -9.08
N ASN A 532 -13.67 -8.73 -10.03
CA ASN A 532 -13.98 -8.75 -11.45
C ASN A 532 -14.24 -10.20 -11.91
N HIS A 533 -13.22 -11.05 -11.81
CA HIS A 533 -13.31 -12.48 -12.09
C HIS A 533 -12.28 -13.32 -11.31
N ILE A 534 -12.71 -14.39 -10.66
CA ILE A 534 -11.83 -15.25 -9.84
C ILE A 534 -10.59 -15.77 -10.57
N TYR A 535 -10.69 -16.14 -11.85
CA TYR A 535 -9.52 -16.61 -12.61
C TYR A 535 -8.53 -15.51 -12.98
N GLN A 536 -8.96 -14.24 -13.06
CA GLN A 536 -8.02 -13.12 -13.21
C GLN A 536 -7.14 -13.00 -11.97
N PHE A 537 -7.75 -13.12 -10.79
CA PHE A 537 -7.04 -13.18 -9.52
C PHE A 537 -6.13 -14.41 -9.42
N GLU A 538 -6.64 -15.59 -9.75
CA GLU A 538 -5.88 -16.84 -9.65
C GLU A 538 -4.65 -16.81 -10.56
N TYR A 539 -4.81 -16.37 -11.81
CA TYR A 539 -3.72 -16.23 -12.76
C TYR A 539 -2.63 -15.27 -12.24
N MET A 540 -3.03 -14.08 -11.74
CA MET A 540 -2.08 -13.13 -11.15
C MET A 540 -1.40 -13.71 -9.89
N ALA A 541 -2.16 -14.30 -8.98
CA ALA A 541 -1.66 -14.84 -7.73
C ALA A 541 -0.68 -16.00 -7.96
N GLN A 542 -0.96 -16.86 -8.93
CA GLN A 542 -0.07 -17.95 -9.33
C GLN A 542 1.31 -17.42 -9.75
N HIS A 543 1.36 -16.37 -10.57
CA HIS A 543 2.63 -15.76 -10.99
C HIS A 543 3.38 -15.09 -9.83
N LEU A 544 2.67 -14.49 -8.87
CA LEU A 544 3.30 -13.99 -7.63
C LEU A 544 3.94 -15.13 -6.83
N VAL A 545 3.26 -16.26 -6.69
CA VAL A 545 3.79 -17.44 -5.99
C VAL A 545 5.01 -18.00 -6.72
N PHE A 546 4.94 -18.17 -8.04
CA PHE A 546 6.05 -18.64 -8.86
C PHE A 546 7.28 -17.71 -8.83
N ALA A 547 7.05 -16.41 -8.69
CA ALA A 547 8.10 -15.42 -8.54
C ALA A 547 8.64 -15.28 -7.09
N ASN A 548 8.32 -16.22 -6.20
CA ASN A 548 8.76 -16.24 -4.79
C ASN A 548 8.29 -15.04 -3.95
N CYS A 549 7.08 -14.54 -4.21
CA CYS A 549 6.48 -13.46 -3.40
C CYS A 549 6.33 -13.84 -1.92
N ILE A 550 5.91 -15.07 -1.61
CA ILE A 550 5.71 -15.52 -0.22
C ILE A 550 7.02 -15.47 0.59
N PRO A 551 8.14 -16.10 0.13
CA PRO A 551 9.44 -15.93 0.79
C PRO A 551 9.88 -14.47 0.94
N LEU A 552 9.60 -13.62 -0.06
CA LEU A 552 9.94 -12.20 -0.01
C LEU A 552 9.17 -11.49 1.11
N ILE A 553 7.86 -11.68 1.20
CA ILE A 553 7.03 -11.12 2.28
C ILE A 553 7.51 -11.61 3.65
N LEU A 554 7.82 -12.90 3.78
CA LEU A 554 8.38 -13.45 5.02
C LEU A 554 9.71 -12.80 5.40
N LYS A 555 10.54 -12.39 4.43
CA LYS A 555 11.78 -11.65 4.70
C LYS A 555 11.53 -10.24 5.24
N PHE A 556 10.40 -9.60 4.91
CA PHE A 556 9.99 -8.34 5.52
C PHE A 556 9.49 -8.56 6.95
N PHE A 557 8.70 -9.60 7.20
CA PHE A 557 8.20 -9.90 8.55
C PHE A 557 9.24 -10.49 9.50
N ASN A 558 10.28 -11.17 8.97
CA ASN A 558 11.37 -11.72 9.76
C ASN A 558 12.43 -10.66 10.12
N GLN A 559 11.96 -9.49 10.54
CA GLN A 559 12.76 -8.37 11.02
C GLN A 559 12.19 -7.91 12.36
N ASN A 560 12.90 -7.02 13.06
CA ASN A 560 12.30 -6.38 14.23
C ASN A 560 11.20 -5.41 13.76
N ILE A 561 9.97 -5.92 13.69
CA ILE A 561 8.79 -5.19 13.20
C ILE A 561 8.58 -3.90 14.00
N MET A 562 8.81 -3.92 15.32
CA MET A 562 8.68 -2.72 16.16
C MET A 562 9.71 -1.66 15.77
N SER A 563 10.98 -2.02 15.61
CA SER A 563 12.01 -1.08 15.17
C SER A 563 11.77 -0.58 13.75
N TYR A 564 11.22 -1.42 12.88
CA TYR A 564 10.91 -1.03 11.50
C TYR A 564 9.74 -0.04 11.44
N ILE A 565 8.64 -0.29 12.16
CA ILE A 565 7.47 0.59 12.20
C ILE A 565 7.79 1.91 12.92
N THR A 566 8.65 1.89 13.95
CA THR A 566 9.01 3.11 14.71
C THR A 566 10.15 3.91 14.06
N ALA A 567 10.77 3.40 13.00
CA ALA A 567 11.79 4.13 12.27
C ALA A 567 11.17 5.37 11.61
N LYS A 568 11.76 6.54 11.83
CA LYS A 568 11.36 7.78 11.18
C LYS A 568 12.42 8.19 10.17
N ASN A 569 12.14 7.95 8.89
CA ASN A 569 13.03 8.34 7.79
C ASN A 569 12.53 9.60 7.08
N SER A 570 12.09 10.63 7.82
CA SER A 570 11.67 11.91 7.27
C SER A 570 12.31 13.10 7.98
N ILE A 571 12.48 14.19 7.24
CA ILE A 571 12.98 15.48 7.71
C ILE A 571 11.91 16.51 7.40
N SER A 572 10.96 16.70 8.32
CA SER A 572 9.75 17.52 8.12
C SER A 572 10.01 18.92 7.55
N VAL A 573 11.09 19.58 7.97
CA VAL A 573 11.44 20.92 7.46
C VAL A 573 11.83 20.94 5.98
N LEU A 574 12.21 19.79 5.40
CA LEU A 574 12.57 19.67 3.99
C LEU A 574 11.43 19.12 3.13
N ASP A 575 10.33 18.72 3.75
CA ASP A 575 9.17 18.17 3.05
C ASP A 575 8.46 19.28 2.26
N PHE A 576 8.05 19.00 1.04
CA PHE A 576 7.21 19.90 0.26
C PHE A 576 5.74 19.71 0.70
N PRO A 577 4.94 20.78 0.90
CA PRO A 577 5.22 22.19 0.56
C PRO A 577 5.89 23.02 1.68
N TYR A 578 6.08 22.46 2.87
CA TYR A 578 6.64 23.20 4.01
C TYR A 578 7.95 23.92 3.67
N CYS A 579 8.86 23.24 2.96
CA CYS A 579 10.19 23.76 2.63
C CYS A 579 10.22 24.93 1.63
N VAL A 580 9.11 25.20 0.94
CA VAL A 580 9.00 26.33 0.00
C VAL A 580 8.19 27.50 0.56
N VAL A 581 7.38 27.27 1.59
CA VAL A 581 6.56 28.31 2.24
C VAL A 581 7.31 28.92 3.44
N HIS A 582 8.03 28.10 4.20
CA HIS A 582 8.68 28.52 5.44
C HIS A 582 10.18 28.74 5.26
N GLU A 583 10.73 29.70 6.00
CA GLU A 583 12.18 29.86 6.11
C GLU A 583 12.79 28.62 6.77
N LEU A 584 13.74 28.00 6.08
CA LEU A 584 14.39 26.78 6.54
C LEU A 584 15.33 27.11 7.72
N PRO A 585 15.17 26.44 8.88
CA PRO A 585 16.13 26.60 9.97
C PRO A 585 17.50 26.03 9.58
N GLU A 586 18.57 26.57 10.16
CA GLU A 586 19.92 26.00 10.00
C GLU A 586 19.94 24.55 10.49
N LEU A 587 20.14 23.61 9.57
CA LEU A 587 20.27 22.20 9.88
C LEU A 587 21.70 21.93 10.36
N THR A 588 21.87 21.53 11.62
CA THR A 588 23.14 21.01 12.15
C THR A 588 23.11 19.49 12.26
N ALA A 589 24.27 18.83 12.22
CA ALA A 589 24.38 17.37 12.34
C ALA A 589 23.82 16.87 13.69
N GLU A 590 23.95 17.67 14.75
CA GLU A 590 23.37 17.41 16.07
C GLU A 590 21.84 17.51 16.04
N THR A 591 21.25 18.53 15.39
CA THR A 591 19.79 18.60 15.23
C THR A 591 19.23 17.45 14.38
N LEU A 592 19.95 16.96 13.37
CA LEU A 592 19.50 15.81 12.58
C LEU A 592 19.55 14.53 13.42
N GLY A 593 20.66 14.30 14.14
CA GLY A 593 20.82 13.13 15.02
C GLY A 593 19.84 13.13 16.20
N LEU A 594 19.60 14.29 16.83
CA LEU A 594 18.64 14.45 17.91
C LEU A 594 17.19 14.34 17.42
N ARG A 595 16.84 14.86 16.23
CA ARG A 595 15.47 14.75 15.67
C ARG A 595 15.12 13.34 15.22
N LEU A 596 16.09 12.56 14.73
CA LEU A 596 15.91 11.13 14.45
C LEU A 596 15.68 10.30 15.72
N LEU A 597 16.16 10.78 16.88
CA LEU A 597 16.02 10.11 18.19
C LEU A 597 14.86 10.67 19.04
N LYS A 598 14.48 11.93 18.83
CA LYS A 598 13.43 12.67 19.56
C LYS A 598 12.83 13.73 18.64
N GLN A 599 11.65 13.47 18.10
CA GLN A 599 10.69 14.54 17.85
C GLN A 599 9.42 14.28 18.67
N PRO A 600 8.90 15.32 19.36
CA PRO A 600 7.72 15.21 20.20
C PRO A 600 6.48 15.00 19.34
N GLU A 601 5.54 14.26 19.90
CA GLU A 601 4.15 14.20 19.48
C GLU A 601 3.62 15.63 19.33
N PHE A 602 3.26 16.04 18.10
CA PHE A 602 2.38 17.16 17.90
C PHE A 602 1.16 16.68 17.11
N SER A 603 0.03 17.05 17.69
CA SER A 603 -1.35 16.65 17.47
C SER A 603 -1.93 17.08 16.14
#